data_AF-A0A1Q3DYA3-F1
#
_entry.id   AF-A0A1Q3DYA3-F1
#
_cell.length_a   1.000
_cell.length_b   1.000
_cell.length_c   1.000
_cell.angle_alpha   90.00
_cell.angle_beta   90.00
_cell.angle_gamma   90.00
#
_symmetry.space_group_name_H-M   'P 1'
#
loop_
_entity.id
_entity.type
_entity.pdbx_description
1 polymer ?
#
loop_
_entity_poly.entity_id
_entity_poly.type
_entity_poly.pdbx_seq_one_letter_code
_entity_poly.pdbx_strand_id
1 'polypeptide(L)'
;MHQHPSHYTLHSRILGSDYVSAIQAITPGVWFNTLVPMNGVTIKYGVTTIDNLCSDLLNWNTLYLAGRMHKPLRIIKDDARVRLTQQVNLTSAVRAALLTLPANFTETELFERIAGISYTGDPRMVLPAENRGKVGNIVRKQGPQFKELYHRLVVGLPGVHWPLNTQHIHQDISPQARSLHLRKLPVNLIFHMKQRYGVQMKEEENQYWVRMAGDEKLPEMVNRDSDDRSMASDCSNIERYCIRRFREEPPIQHCQDQQVVEGLWSQSHGQE
;
A
#
# COMPACT_ATOMS: atom_id res chain seq x y z
N MET A 1 -10.06 19.70 -14.72
CA MET A 1 -9.57 19.89 -16.11
C MET A 1 -9.49 21.35 -16.54
N HIS A 2 -10.34 22.26 -16.01
CA HIS A 2 -10.31 23.69 -16.37
C HIS A 2 -9.05 24.46 -15.94
N GLN A 3 -8.46 24.16 -14.77
CA GLN A 3 -7.27 24.88 -14.29
C GLN A 3 -5.98 24.51 -15.04
N HIS A 4 -5.81 23.23 -15.40
CA HIS A 4 -4.63 22.74 -16.12
C HIS A 4 -5.02 21.80 -17.26
N PRO A 5 -5.58 22.34 -18.36
CA PRO A 5 -6.05 21.52 -19.49
C PRO A 5 -4.87 20.85 -20.23
N SER A 6 -3.72 21.50 -20.31
CA SER A 6 -2.52 20.99 -21.01
C SER A 6 -1.93 19.71 -20.41
N HIS A 7 -2.30 19.35 -19.18
CA HIS A 7 -1.84 18.12 -18.53
C HIS A 7 -2.55 16.87 -19.06
N TYR A 8 -3.68 17.05 -19.77
CA TYR A 8 -4.51 15.97 -20.27
C TYR A 8 -4.27 15.77 -21.77
N THR A 9 -4.24 14.50 -22.19
CA THR A 9 -4.16 14.14 -23.61
C THR A 9 -5.33 14.74 -24.39
N LEU A 10 -5.14 14.95 -25.70
CA LEU A 10 -6.13 15.62 -26.56
C LEU A 10 -7.50 14.92 -26.52
N HIS A 11 -7.53 13.59 -26.56
CA HIS A 11 -8.77 12.81 -26.51
C HIS A 11 -9.49 12.96 -25.16
N SER A 12 -8.77 12.93 -24.03
CA SER A 12 -9.37 13.11 -22.71
C SER A 12 -9.93 14.51 -22.52
N ARG A 13 -9.31 15.53 -23.12
CA ARG A 13 -9.83 16.90 -23.14
C ARG A 13 -11.14 17.04 -23.91
N ILE A 14 -11.23 16.39 -25.07
CA ILE A 14 -12.41 16.45 -25.94
C ILE A 14 -13.60 15.69 -25.31
N LEU A 15 -13.33 14.53 -24.70
CA LEU A 15 -14.36 13.68 -24.08
C LEU A 15 -14.75 14.11 -22.66
N GLY A 16 -14.02 15.05 -22.06
CA GLY A 16 -14.36 15.67 -20.78
C GLY A 16 -14.10 14.82 -19.53
N SER A 17 -14.55 15.34 -18.38
CA SER A 17 -14.35 14.73 -17.06
C SER A 17 -15.10 13.40 -16.89
N ASP A 18 -16.19 13.22 -17.61
CA ASP A 18 -17.04 12.02 -17.51
C ASP A 18 -16.31 10.81 -18.09
N TYR A 19 -15.53 10.99 -19.16
CA TYR A 19 -14.66 9.95 -19.72
C TYR A 19 -13.54 9.55 -18.76
N VAL A 20 -12.88 10.53 -18.12
CA VAL A 20 -11.85 10.25 -17.12
C VAL A 20 -12.45 9.50 -15.92
N SER A 21 -13.64 9.91 -15.48
CA SER A 21 -14.36 9.26 -14.38
C SER A 21 -14.80 7.83 -14.74
N ALA A 22 -15.26 7.61 -15.97
CA ALA A 22 -15.60 6.28 -16.49
C ALA A 22 -14.39 5.35 -16.54
N ILE A 23 -13.21 5.86 -16.89
CA ILE A 23 -11.97 5.09 -16.86
C ILE A 23 -11.50 4.84 -15.42
N GLN A 24 -11.66 5.80 -14.51
CA GLN A 24 -11.40 5.59 -13.08
C GLN A 24 -12.35 4.59 -12.43
N ALA A 25 -13.50 4.28 -13.06
CA ALA A 25 -14.38 3.21 -12.60
C ALA A 25 -13.84 1.80 -12.94
N ILE A 26 -12.83 1.71 -13.81
CA ILE A 26 -12.18 0.46 -14.20
C ILE A 26 -10.92 0.23 -13.36
N THR A 27 -10.79 -0.96 -12.76
CA THR A 27 -9.62 -1.39 -11.97
C THR A 27 -8.29 -1.13 -12.68
N PRO A 28 -7.28 -0.50 -12.03
CA PRO A 28 -7.19 -0.17 -10.60
C PRO A 28 -7.83 1.17 -10.18
N GLY A 29 -8.52 1.84 -11.10
CA GLY A 29 -9.25 3.08 -10.83
C GLY A 29 -8.33 4.29 -10.60
N VAL A 30 -7.18 4.32 -11.28
CA VAL A 30 -6.19 5.39 -11.20
C VAL A 30 -5.93 5.96 -12.60
N TRP A 31 -6.14 7.26 -12.75
CA TRP A 31 -5.81 7.98 -13.98
C TRP A 31 -4.44 8.64 -13.86
N PHE A 32 -3.51 8.36 -14.77
CA PHE A 32 -2.17 8.95 -14.75
C PHE A 32 -2.01 10.04 -15.80
N ASN A 33 -1.47 11.18 -15.37
CA ASN A 33 -0.88 12.18 -16.26
C ASN A 33 0.64 12.10 -16.14
N THR A 34 1.32 11.91 -17.27
CA THR A 34 2.78 11.74 -17.36
C THR A 34 3.41 12.97 -18.03
N LEU A 35 4.70 13.18 -17.77
CA LEU A 35 5.52 14.18 -18.46
C LEU A 35 4.99 15.62 -18.37
N VAL A 36 4.41 15.99 -17.22
CA VAL A 36 3.82 17.32 -17.00
C VAL A 36 4.89 18.28 -16.49
N PRO A 37 5.30 19.31 -17.24
CA PRO A 37 6.25 20.30 -16.76
C PRO A 37 5.56 21.24 -15.74
N MET A 38 6.10 21.32 -14.53
CA MET A 38 5.60 22.21 -13.47
C MET A 38 6.78 22.77 -12.67
N ASN A 39 6.90 24.10 -12.60
CA ASN A 39 7.94 24.81 -11.83
C ASN A 39 9.37 24.27 -12.07
N GLY A 40 9.74 24.06 -13.35
CA GLY A 40 11.07 23.57 -13.74
C GLY A 40 11.31 22.07 -13.53
N VAL A 41 10.29 21.30 -13.13
CA VAL A 41 10.37 19.86 -12.90
C VAL A 41 9.27 19.13 -13.66
N THR A 42 9.60 18.01 -14.30
CA THR A 42 8.63 17.22 -15.08
C THR A 42 7.93 16.19 -14.22
N ILE A 43 6.73 16.45 -13.72
CA ILE A 43 6.01 15.54 -12.83
C ILE A 43 5.18 14.48 -13.56
N LYS A 44 4.95 13.37 -12.87
CA LYS A 44 3.91 12.38 -13.15
C LYS A 44 3.01 12.31 -11.92
N TYR A 45 1.70 12.34 -12.10
CA TYR A 45 0.75 12.19 -11.01
C TYR A 45 -0.43 11.31 -11.39
N GLY A 46 -0.91 10.54 -10.42
CA GLY A 46 -2.11 9.72 -10.52
C GLY A 46 -3.27 10.38 -9.79
N VAL A 47 -4.48 10.24 -10.32
CA VAL A 47 -5.72 10.70 -9.70
C VAL A 47 -6.60 9.49 -9.44
N THR A 48 -7.11 9.37 -8.22
CA THR A 48 -8.06 8.34 -7.78
C THR A 48 -9.04 8.96 -6.79
N THR A 49 -10.17 8.30 -6.56
CA THR A 49 -11.12 8.72 -5.52
C THR A 49 -10.64 8.25 -4.15
N ILE A 50 -11.00 8.99 -3.09
CA ILE A 50 -10.68 8.59 -1.72
C ILE A 50 -11.37 7.27 -1.37
N ASP A 51 -12.56 7.02 -1.89
CA ASP A 51 -13.31 5.80 -1.61
C ASP A 51 -12.67 4.58 -2.28
N ASN A 52 -12.18 4.71 -3.52
CA ASN A 52 -11.40 3.65 -4.17
C ASN A 52 -10.12 3.34 -3.39
N LEU A 53 -9.39 4.38 -2.98
CA LEU A 53 -8.18 4.24 -2.16
C LEU A 53 -8.47 3.53 -0.83
N CYS A 54 -9.46 4.00 -0.07
CA CYS A 54 -9.84 3.40 1.21
C CYS A 54 -10.31 1.94 1.05
N SER A 55 -11.08 1.66 0.00
CA SER A 55 -11.56 0.31 -0.29
C SER A 55 -10.41 -0.64 -0.61
N ASP A 56 -9.43 -0.22 -1.42
CA ASP A 56 -8.26 -1.05 -1.71
C ASP A 56 -7.39 -1.26 -0.46
N LEU A 57 -7.23 -0.24 0.39
CA LEU A 57 -6.48 -0.34 1.66
C LEU A 57 -7.09 -1.32 2.67
N LEU A 58 -8.42 -1.35 2.76
CA LEU A 58 -9.14 -2.21 3.71
C LEU A 58 -9.32 -3.64 3.20
N ASN A 59 -9.64 -3.78 1.92
CA ASN A 59 -10.12 -5.05 1.37
C ASN A 59 -9.10 -5.75 0.47
N TRP A 60 -8.04 -5.08 0.07
CA TRP A 60 -7.08 -5.57 -0.93
C TRP A 60 -7.81 -6.06 -2.20
N ASN A 61 -8.61 -5.19 -2.79
CA ASN A 61 -9.36 -5.51 -4.01
C ASN A 61 -8.39 -5.80 -5.17
N THR A 62 -7.40 -4.92 -5.33
CA THR A 62 -6.42 -4.93 -6.42
C THR A 62 -5.00 -4.95 -5.90
N LEU A 63 -4.79 -4.54 -4.64
CA LEU A 63 -3.46 -4.38 -4.05
C LEU A 63 -2.58 -3.33 -4.77
N TYR A 64 -3.11 -2.61 -5.76
CA TYR A 64 -2.35 -1.64 -6.56
C TYR A 64 -1.93 -0.44 -5.72
N LEU A 65 -2.90 0.19 -5.05
CA LEU A 65 -2.67 1.34 -4.18
C LEU A 65 -2.18 0.86 -2.82
N ALA A 66 -2.84 -0.17 -2.27
CA ALA A 66 -2.50 -0.73 -0.96
C ALA A 66 -1.06 -1.24 -0.90
N GLY A 67 -0.61 -1.95 -1.93
CA GLY A 67 0.77 -2.44 -2.05
C GLY A 67 1.79 -1.32 -2.16
N ARG A 68 1.48 -0.23 -2.88
CA ARG A 68 2.35 0.94 -2.88
C ARG A 68 2.49 1.55 -1.49
N MET A 69 1.40 1.55 -0.72
CA MET A 69 1.35 2.10 0.64
C MET A 69 1.90 1.16 1.73
N HIS A 70 2.31 -0.07 1.42
CA HIS A 70 3.12 -0.89 2.33
C HIS A 70 4.57 -0.39 2.48
N LYS A 71 5.02 0.44 1.55
CA LYS A 71 6.39 0.99 1.52
C LYS A 71 6.37 2.43 2.05
N PRO A 72 7.45 2.94 2.68
CA PRO A 72 7.52 4.31 3.16
C PRO A 72 7.12 5.35 2.09
N LEU A 73 6.31 6.32 2.52
CA LEU A 73 5.73 7.38 1.69
C LEU A 73 5.97 8.74 2.35
N ARG A 74 5.96 9.80 1.56
CA ARG A 74 5.86 11.17 2.07
C ARG A 74 4.46 11.71 1.81
N ILE A 75 3.70 11.95 2.88
CA ILE A 75 2.36 12.51 2.82
C ILE A 75 2.47 14.03 2.71
N ILE A 76 1.97 14.60 1.62
CA ILE A 76 1.95 16.05 1.38
C ILE A 76 0.68 16.67 1.96
N LYS A 77 -0.44 15.95 1.82
CA LYS A 77 -1.75 16.33 2.36
C LYS A 77 -2.38 15.09 2.96
N ASP A 78 -2.87 15.23 4.19
CA ASP A 78 -3.46 14.14 4.94
C ASP A 78 -5.00 14.17 4.87
N ASP A 79 -5.61 13.00 4.97
CA ASP A 79 -7.06 12.80 5.06
C ASP A 79 -7.31 11.79 6.19
N ALA A 80 -8.24 12.10 7.09
CA ALA A 80 -8.48 11.28 8.28
C ALA A 80 -8.91 9.84 7.94
N ARG A 81 -9.69 9.64 6.86
CA ARG A 81 -10.14 8.31 6.43
C ARG A 81 -8.96 7.51 5.89
N VAL A 82 -8.11 8.14 5.08
CA VAL A 82 -6.90 7.49 4.52
C VAL A 82 -5.93 7.12 5.64
N ARG A 83 -5.72 7.99 6.63
CA ARG A 83 -4.83 7.72 7.76
C ARG A 83 -5.26 6.49 8.57
N LEU A 84 -6.56 6.36 8.86
CA LEU A 84 -7.11 5.22 9.61
C LEU A 84 -7.02 3.92 8.80
N THR A 85 -7.47 3.95 7.54
CA THR A 85 -7.44 2.77 6.66
C THR A 85 -6.01 2.31 6.37
N GLN A 86 -5.06 3.23 6.31
CA GLN A 86 -3.65 2.92 6.14
C GLN A 86 -3.07 2.13 7.34
N GLN A 87 -3.44 2.44 8.58
CA GLN A 87 -3.00 1.66 9.74
C GLN A 87 -3.50 0.21 9.66
N VAL A 88 -4.74 0.01 9.20
CA VAL A 88 -5.31 -1.31 8.96
C VAL A 88 -4.52 -2.03 7.86
N ASN A 89 -4.25 -1.36 6.74
CA ASN A 89 -3.48 -1.91 5.63
C ASN A 89 -2.07 -2.38 6.07
N LEU A 90 -1.33 -1.54 6.81
CA LEU A 90 0.00 -1.87 7.32
C LEU A 90 -0.05 -3.07 8.27
N THR A 91 -1.01 -3.09 9.19
CA THR A 91 -1.17 -4.21 10.14
C THR A 91 -1.53 -5.51 9.42
N SER A 92 -2.40 -5.44 8.41
CA SER A 92 -2.75 -6.58 7.55
C SER A 92 -1.54 -7.11 6.79
N ALA A 93 -0.67 -6.22 6.28
CA ALA A 93 0.57 -6.62 5.61
C ALA A 93 1.54 -7.34 6.56
N VAL A 94 1.66 -6.87 7.80
CA VAL A 94 2.46 -7.56 8.83
C VAL A 94 1.89 -8.95 9.12
N ARG A 95 0.57 -9.07 9.35
CA ARG A 95 -0.08 -10.36 9.61
C ARG A 95 0.15 -11.35 8.47
N ALA A 96 0.00 -10.91 7.22
CA ALA A 96 0.26 -11.73 6.05
C ALA A 96 1.73 -12.17 5.99
N ALA A 97 2.67 -11.26 6.26
CA ALA A 97 4.09 -11.60 6.28
C ALA A 97 4.42 -12.62 7.38
N LEU A 98 3.95 -12.42 8.61
CA LEU A 98 4.16 -13.30 9.76
C LEU A 98 3.68 -14.74 9.50
N LEU A 99 2.54 -14.90 8.82
CA LEU A 99 2.01 -16.22 8.45
C LEU A 99 2.90 -17.03 7.50
N THR A 100 3.83 -16.34 6.81
CA THR A 100 4.75 -16.92 5.82
C THR A 100 6.21 -16.97 6.26
N LEU A 101 6.54 -16.34 7.39
CA LEU A 101 7.88 -16.29 7.96
C LEU A 101 8.07 -17.41 9.00
N PRO A 102 9.32 -17.87 9.24
CA PRO A 102 9.62 -18.85 10.29
C PRO A 102 9.48 -18.25 11.70
N ALA A 103 9.70 -19.04 12.74
CA ALA A 103 9.64 -18.57 14.15
C ALA A 103 10.69 -17.49 14.48
N ASN A 104 11.86 -17.55 13.84
CA ASN A 104 12.95 -16.60 14.02
C ASN A 104 13.35 -16.02 12.67
N PHE A 105 13.35 -14.69 12.57
CA PHE A 105 13.72 -13.96 11.37
C PHE A 105 14.30 -12.59 11.73
N THR A 106 14.83 -11.88 10.75
CA THR A 106 15.42 -10.55 10.87
C THR A 106 14.43 -9.45 10.47
N GLU A 107 14.64 -8.22 10.93
CA GLU A 107 13.86 -7.06 10.50
C GLU A 107 13.93 -6.86 8.98
N THR A 108 15.08 -7.16 8.36
CA THR A 108 15.25 -7.13 6.91
C THR A 108 14.35 -8.14 6.20
N GLU A 109 14.32 -9.39 6.67
CA GLU A 109 13.45 -10.44 6.10
C GLU A 109 11.96 -10.07 6.23
N LEU A 110 11.57 -9.45 7.35
CA LEU A 110 10.22 -8.94 7.53
C LEU A 110 9.88 -7.87 6.49
N PHE A 111 10.74 -6.87 6.33
CA PHE A 111 10.51 -5.77 5.38
C PHE A 111 10.52 -6.25 3.94
N GLU A 112 11.40 -7.18 3.59
CA GLU A 112 11.44 -7.81 2.28
C GLU A 112 10.16 -8.61 2.01
N ARG A 113 9.66 -9.35 3.01
CA ARG A 113 8.41 -10.09 2.86
C ARG A 113 7.23 -9.15 2.65
N ILE A 114 7.11 -8.10 3.45
CA ILE A 114 6.05 -7.08 3.32
C ILE A 114 6.11 -6.36 1.97
N ALA A 115 7.30 -5.86 1.60
CA ALA A 115 7.49 -5.18 0.32
C ALA A 115 7.21 -6.12 -0.86
N GLY A 116 7.52 -7.42 -0.69
CA GLY A 116 7.26 -8.50 -1.63
C GLY A 116 5.77 -8.80 -1.86
N ILE A 117 4.87 -8.52 -0.90
CA ILE A 117 3.41 -8.75 -1.10
C ILE A 117 2.92 -8.02 -2.35
N SER A 118 3.45 -6.82 -2.62
CA SER A 118 3.08 -6.03 -3.81
C SER A 118 3.69 -6.52 -5.14
N TYR A 119 4.58 -7.50 -5.09
CA TYR A 119 5.35 -8.00 -6.25
C TYR A 119 5.24 -9.51 -6.46
N THR A 120 4.69 -10.24 -5.49
CA THR A 120 4.43 -11.68 -5.62
C THR A 120 3.32 -11.81 -6.66
N GLY A 121 3.56 -12.58 -7.73
CA GLY A 121 2.63 -12.73 -8.87
C GLY A 121 2.76 -11.71 -10.00
N ASP A 122 3.64 -10.70 -9.90
CA ASP A 122 3.90 -9.79 -11.03
C ASP A 122 4.62 -10.55 -12.16
N PRO A 123 4.05 -10.69 -13.37
CA PRO A 123 4.70 -11.39 -14.49
C PRO A 123 6.05 -10.78 -14.85
N ARG A 124 6.38 -9.55 -14.44
CA ARG A 124 7.70 -8.91 -14.64
C ARG A 124 8.79 -9.40 -13.69
N MET A 125 8.45 -9.97 -12.55
CA MET A 125 9.41 -10.67 -11.66
C MET A 125 9.66 -12.11 -12.13
N VAL A 126 8.74 -12.66 -12.95
CA VAL A 126 8.88 -13.95 -13.65
C VAL A 126 9.63 -13.78 -14.98
N LEU A 127 9.41 -12.66 -15.68
CA LEU A 127 10.15 -12.30 -16.90
C LEU A 127 11.57 -11.81 -16.55
N PRO A 128 12.60 -12.23 -17.31
CA PRO A 128 14.01 -11.92 -17.04
C PRO A 128 14.41 -10.42 -17.22
N ALA A 129 13.44 -9.51 -17.38
CA ALA A 129 13.67 -8.11 -17.70
C ALA A 129 13.76 -7.17 -16.48
N GLU A 130 13.24 -7.56 -15.30
CA GLU A 130 13.29 -6.74 -14.09
C GLU A 130 14.19 -7.34 -13.00
N ASN A 131 14.94 -6.48 -12.30
CA ASN A 131 15.97 -6.88 -11.34
C ASN A 131 15.33 -7.59 -10.12
N ARG A 132 15.53 -8.91 -10.00
CA ARG A 132 15.08 -9.72 -8.84
C ARG A 132 15.54 -9.17 -7.48
N GLY A 133 16.60 -8.37 -7.45
CA GLY A 133 17.09 -7.68 -6.26
C GLY A 133 16.37 -6.36 -5.93
N LYS A 134 15.34 -5.95 -6.67
CA LYS A 134 14.66 -4.65 -6.47
C LYS A 134 14.06 -4.51 -5.07
N VAL A 135 13.40 -5.55 -4.57
CA VAL A 135 12.80 -5.56 -3.23
C VAL A 135 13.88 -5.38 -2.15
N GLY A 136 14.93 -6.22 -2.17
CA GLY A 136 16.04 -6.09 -1.23
C GLY A 136 16.79 -4.76 -1.35
N ASN A 137 16.89 -4.19 -2.56
CA ASN A 137 17.49 -2.86 -2.76
C ASN A 137 16.63 -1.73 -2.17
N ILE A 138 15.31 -1.82 -2.24
CA ILE A 138 14.38 -0.86 -1.63
C ILE A 138 14.52 -0.93 -0.11
N VAL A 139 14.43 -2.13 0.45
CA VAL A 139 14.51 -2.36 1.90
C VAL A 139 15.86 -1.91 2.44
N ARG A 140 16.97 -2.30 1.81
CA ARG A 140 18.31 -1.92 2.27
C ARG A 140 18.52 -0.40 2.29
N LYS A 141 17.95 0.33 1.32
CA LYS A 141 18.08 1.80 1.25
C LYS A 141 17.16 2.53 2.23
N GLN A 142 16.05 1.91 2.63
CA GLN A 142 14.98 2.56 3.41
C GLN A 142 14.72 1.86 4.76
N GLY A 143 15.63 0.99 5.21
CA GLY A 143 15.47 0.18 6.43
C GLY A 143 15.03 0.97 7.66
N PRO A 144 15.65 2.12 7.98
CA PRO A 144 15.23 2.95 9.11
C PRO A 144 13.78 3.42 9.00
N GLN A 145 13.34 3.83 7.81
CA GLN A 145 11.96 4.27 7.59
C GLN A 145 10.96 3.11 7.68
N PHE A 146 11.34 1.91 7.22
CA PHE A 146 10.54 0.70 7.44
C PHE A 146 10.41 0.38 8.93
N LYS A 147 11.51 0.48 9.69
CA LYS A 147 11.50 0.25 11.13
C LYS A 147 10.58 1.23 11.85
N GLU A 148 10.67 2.52 11.54
CA GLU A 148 9.77 3.53 12.11
C GLU A 148 8.29 3.25 11.80
N LEU A 149 8.01 2.82 10.57
CA LEU A 149 6.66 2.52 10.09
C LEU A 149 6.05 1.28 10.78
N TYR A 150 6.84 0.22 10.96
CA TYR A 150 6.34 -1.09 11.36
C TYR A 150 6.59 -1.48 12.81
N HIS A 151 7.63 -0.94 13.47
CA HIS A 151 8.04 -1.41 14.79
C HIS A 151 6.91 -1.37 15.83
N ARG A 152 6.20 -0.25 15.92
CA ARG A 152 5.04 -0.11 16.84
C ARG A 152 3.90 -1.07 16.52
N LEU A 153 3.68 -1.37 15.23
CA LEU A 153 2.63 -2.29 14.80
C LEU A 153 2.99 -3.74 15.15
N VAL A 154 4.24 -4.14 14.89
CA VAL A 154 4.73 -5.51 15.12
C VAL A 154 4.77 -5.84 16.61
N VAL A 155 5.30 -4.94 17.45
CA VAL A 155 5.33 -5.13 18.92
C VAL A 155 3.92 -5.16 19.53
N GLY A 156 2.95 -4.52 18.88
CA GLY A 156 1.54 -4.55 19.31
C GLY A 156 0.79 -5.85 18.94
N LEU A 157 1.39 -6.75 18.16
CA LEU A 157 0.76 -8.01 17.76
C LEU A 157 0.99 -9.11 18.80
N PRO A 158 -0.03 -9.94 19.08
CA PRO A 158 0.10 -11.04 20.03
C PRO A 158 1.09 -12.08 19.49
N GLY A 159 1.92 -12.61 20.39
CA GLY A 159 2.87 -13.68 20.06
C GLY A 159 4.12 -13.22 19.32
N VAL A 160 4.36 -11.92 19.15
CA VAL A 160 5.56 -11.38 18.49
C VAL A 160 6.42 -10.60 19.47
N HIS A 161 7.72 -10.86 19.45
CA HIS A 161 8.70 -10.21 20.31
C HIS A 161 9.82 -9.58 19.46
N TRP A 162 9.92 -8.26 19.51
CA TRP A 162 10.94 -7.47 18.80
C TRP A 162 11.50 -6.36 19.70
N PRO A 163 12.61 -6.62 20.41
CA PRO A 163 13.31 -5.59 21.17
C PRO A 163 13.89 -4.49 20.27
N LEU A 164 13.92 -3.24 20.75
CA LEU A 164 14.45 -2.08 20.00
C LEU A 164 15.90 -2.26 19.53
N ASN A 165 16.74 -2.89 20.37
CA ASN A 165 18.18 -3.01 20.16
C ASN A 165 18.60 -4.25 19.36
N THR A 166 17.63 -5.04 18.89
CA THR A 166 17.92 -6.22 18.06
C THR A 166 17.31 -6.09 16.67
N GLN A 167 17.96 -6.75 15.74
CA GLN A 167 17.45 -6.97 14.39
C GLN A 167 16.67 -8.29 14.31
N HIS A 168 16.72 -9.14 15.34
CA HIS A 168 16.04 -10.43 15.36
C HIS A 168 14.66 -10.33 15.99
N ILE A 169 13.70 -10.94 15.33
CA ILE A 169 12.29 -10.99 15.70
C ILE A 169 11.94 -12.46 15.94
N HIS A 170 11.26 -12.71 17.05
CA HIS A 170 10.71 -14.01 17.38
C HIS A 170 9.18 -13.95 17.32
N GLN A 171 8.56 -14.96 16.73
CA GLN A 171 7.11 -15.11 16.72
C GLN A 171 6.66 -16.51 17.16
N ASP A 172 5.50 -16.59 17.80
CA ASP A 172 4.83 -17.85 18.10
C ASP A 172 4.17 -18.42 16.82
N ILE A 173 4.65 -19.59 16.40
CA ILE A 173 4.16 -20.31 15.22
C ILE A 173 3.08 -21.33 15.54
N SER A 174 2.61 -21.39 16.80
CA SER A 174 1.52 -22.29 17.18
C SER A 174 0.28 -22.03 16.31
N PRO A 175 -0.47 -23.09 15.94
CA PRO A 175 -1.70 -22.92 15.19
C PRO A 175 -2.68 -21.93 15.85
N GLN A 176 -2.67 -21.88 17.18
CA GLN A 176 -3.47 -20.95 17.97
C GLN A 176 -3.04 -19.50 17.73
N ALA A 177 -1.75 -19.18 17.85
CA ALA A 177 -1.24 -17.83 17.60
C ALA A 177 -1.44 -17.40 16.13
N ARG A 178 -1.09 -18.28 15.18
CA ARG A 178 -1.29 -18.05 13.74
C ARG A 178 -2.77 -17.78 13.40
N SER A 179 -3.71 -18.46 14.08
CA SER A 179 -5.15 -18.24 13.86
C SER A 179 -5.61 -16.82 14.22
N LEU A 180 -4.95 -16.16 15.18
CA LEU A 180 -5.26 -14.78 15.57
C LEU A 180 -4.91 -13.78 14.46
N HIS A 181 -3.82 -14.02 13.74
CA HIS A 181 -3.43 -13.23 12.57
C HIS A 181 -4.38 -13.49 11.41
N LEU A 182 -4.66 -14.76 11.14
CA LEU A 182 -5.47 -15.23 10.02
C LEU A 182 -6.90 -14.66 10.03
N ARG A 183 -7.55 -14.63 11.20
CA ARG A 183 -8.91 -14.06 11.38
C ARG A 183 -9.02 -12.57 11.11
N LYS A 184 -7.89 -11.86 11.12
CA LYS A 184 -7.82 -10.40 11.00
C LYS A 184 -7.13 -9.96 9.70
N LEU A 185 -7.01 -10.87 8.74
CA LEU A 185 -6.63 -10.54 7.37
C LEU A 185 -7.77 -9.82 6.64
N PRO A 186 -7.48 -9.13 5.53
CA PRO A 186 -8.49 -8.49 4.70
C PRO A 186 -9.55 -9.47 4.21
N VAL A 187 -10.79 -8.98 4.11
CA VAL A 187 -11.98 -9.80 3.81
C VAL A 187 -11.82 -10.63 2.56
N ASN A 188 -11.23 -10.06 1.50
CA ASN A 188 -11.08 -10.78 0.26
C ASN A 188 -10.02 -11.87 0.36
N LEU A 189 -8.93 -11.65 1.09
CA LEU A 189 -7.93 -12.71 1.32
C LEU A 189 -8.57 -13.87 2.09
N ILE A 190 -9.32 -13.57 3.15
CA ILE A 190 -10.08 -14.57 3.92
C ILE A 190 -11.07 -15.33 3.04
N PHE A 191 -11.83 -14.62 2.19
CA PHE A 191 -12.86 -15.22 1.36
C PHE A 191 -12.28 -16.28 0.41
N HIS A 192 -11.17 -15.98 -0.27
CA HIS A 192 -10.53 -16.92 -1.19
C HIS A 192 -9.89 -18.10 -0.45
N MET A 193 -9.24 -17.84 0.69
CA MET A 193 -8.71 -18.90 1.54
C MET A 193 -9.83 -19.85 2.01
N LYS A 194 -11.00 -19.32 2.39
CA LYS A 194 -12.17 -20.11 2.77
C LYS A 194 -12.70 -20.97 1.62
N GLN A 195 -12.78 -20.41 0.41
CA GLN A 195 -13.19 -21.16 -0.78
C GLN A 195 -12.24 -22.32 -1.09
N ARG A 196 -10.93 -22.12 -0.87
CA ARG A 196 -9.90 -23.12 -1.18
C ARG A 196 -9.78 -24.22 -0.13
N TYR A 197 -9.96 -23.89 1.14
CA TYR A 197 -9.89 -24.86 2.25
C TYR A 197 -11.10 -25.77 2.35
N GLY A 198 -12.26 -25.28 1.91
CA GLY A 198 -13.55 -25.91 2.19
C GLY A 198 -13.97 -25.72 3.64
N VAL A 199 -15.26 -25.41 3.85
CA VAL A 199 -15.86 -25.30 5.19
C VAL A 199 -16.57 -26.62 5.49
N GLN A 200 -16.26 -27.24 6.64
CA GLN A 200 -16.98 -28.42 7.09
C GLN A 200 -18.24 -28.01 7.87
N MET A 201 -19.38 -28.62 7.53
CA MET A 201 -20.72 -28.23 8.04
C MET A 201 -20.91 -28.40 9.56
N LYS A 202 -19.97 -29.01 10.28
CA LYS A 202 -20.04 -29.27 11.74
C LYS A 202 -18.86 -28.71 12.54
N GLU A 203 -17.97 -27.96 11.91
CA GLU A 203 -16.77 -27.44 12.56
C GLU A 203 -17.08 -26.11 13.25
N GLU A 204 -16.74 -25.99 14.54
CA GLU A 204 -16.79 -24.71 15.24
C GLU A 204 -15.82 -23.72 14.58
N GLU A 205 -16.22 -22.45 14.44
CA GLU A 205 -15.40 -21.45 13.75
C GLU A 205 -13.98 -21.34 14.32
N ASN A 206 -13.83 -21.46 15.64
CA ASN A 206 -12.52 -21.42 16.30
C ASN A 206 -11.62 -22.60 15.87
N GLN A 207 -12.18 -23.80 15.75
CA GLN A 207 -11.47 -25.01 15.33
C GLN A 207 -11.05 -24.92 13.86
N TYR A 208 -11.94 -24.42 13.00
CA TYR A 208 -11.66 -24.15 11.59
C TYR A 208 -10.40 -23.28 11.40
N TRP A 209 -10.35 -22.16 12.11
CA TRP A 209 -9.22 -21.24 12.00
C TRP A 209 -7.92 -21.82 12.54
N VAL A 210 -7.97 -22.61 13.62
CA VAL A 210 -6.78 -23.27 14.18
C VAL A 210 -6.28 -24.36 13.22
N ARG A 211 -7.19 -25.13 12.61
CA ARG A 211 -6.84 -26.15 11.61
C ARG A 211 -6.19 -25.53 10.39
N MET A 212 -6.78 -24.48 9.82
CA MET A 212 -6.20 -23.75 8.69
C MET A 212 -4.83 -23.15 9.06
N ALA A 213 -4.73 -22.57 10.26
CA ALA A 213 -3.50 -21.99 10.77
C ALA A 213 -2.39 -23.01 11.07
N GLY A 214 -2.72 -24.30 11.23
CA GLY A 214 -1.76 -25.37 11.45
C GLY A 214 -1.24 -26.04 10.19
N ASP A 215 -1.79 -25.72 9.02
CA ASP A 215 -1.39 -26.37 7.78
C ASP A 215 -0.08 -25.81 7.22
N GLU A 216 0.73 -26.71 6.70
CA GLU A 216 2.03 -26.43 6.08
C GLU A 216 1.89 -25.67 4.76
N LYS A 217 0.76 -25.82 4.05
CA LYS A 217 0.48 -25.15 2.77
C LYS A 217 -0.03 -23.72 2.94
N LEU A 218 -0.34 -23.29 4.16
CA LEU A 218 -0.87 -21.94 4.42
C LEU A 218 -0.01 -20.82 3.83
N PRO A 219 1.34 -20.82 3.98
CA PRO A 219 2.19 -19.78 3.41
C PRO A 219 2.07 -19.69 1.89
N GLU A 220 2.00 -20.83 1.21
CA GLU A 220 1.85 -20.88 -0.25
C GLU A 220 0.51 -20.29 -0.70
N MET A 221 -0.56 -20.56 0.06
CA MET A 221 -1.90 -20.01 -0.24
C MET A 221 -1.95 -18.50 -0.01
N VAL A 222 -1.40 -18.01 1.10
CA VAL A 222 -1.36 -16.57 1.40
C VAL A 222 -0.60 -15.80 0.31
N ASN A 223 0.52 -16.35 -0.16
CA ASN A 223 1.28 -15.77 -1.26
C ASN A 223 0.45 -15.81 -2.55
N ARG A 224 -0.09 -16.97 -2.94
CA ARG A 224 -0.85 -17.13 -4.18
C ARG A 224 -2.12 -16.27 -4.26
N ASP A 225 -2.85 -16.12 -3.16
CA ASP A 225 -4.06 -15.28 -3.15
C ASP A 225 -3.73 -13.78 -3.15
N SER A 226 -2.51 -13.41 -2.73
CA SER A 226 -1.96 -12.08 -2.95
C SER A 226 -1.53 -11.88 -4.42
N ASP A 227 -1.08 -12.95 -5.08
CA ASP A 227 -0.64 -12.97 -6.49
C ASP A 227 -1.77 -12.67 -7.47
N ASP A 228 -2.92 -13.34 -7.32
CA ASP A 228 -4.08 -13.16 -8.22
C ASP A 228 -4.59 -11.70 -8.25
N ARG A 229 -4.19 -10.90 -7.25
CA ARG A 229 -4.62 -9.50 -7.08
C ARG A 229 -3.59 -8.51 -7.59
N SER A 230 -2.31 -8.80 -7.42
CA SER A 230 -1.20 -7.86 -7.73
C SER A 230 -0.97 -7.63 -9.24
N MET A 231 -1.59 -8.43 -10.12
CA MET A 231 -1.44 -8.40 -11.59
C MET A 231 -1.72 -7.05 -12.27
N ALA A 232 -2.22 -6.03 -11.56
CA ALA A 232 -2.44 -4.69 -12.12
C ALA A 232 -1.29 -3.70 -11.87
N SER A 233 -0.26 -4.04 -11.08
CA SER A 233 0.63 -3.05 -10.45
C SER A 233 1.79 -2.53 -11.29
N ASP A 234 1.54 -1.78 -12.38
CA ASP A 234 2.60 -1.07 -13.13
C ASP A 234 3.33 0.02 -12.29
N CYS A 235 4.22 -0.41 -11.37
CA CYS A 235 5.03 0.43 -10.49
C CYS A 235 6.38 0.82 -11.13
N SER A 236 6.68 0.37 -12.34
CA SER A 236 7.95 0.63 -13.03
C SER A 236 8.17 2.11 -13.37
N ASN A 237 7.10 2.92 -13.40
CA ASN A 237 7.13 4.34 -13.73
C ASN A 237 6.71 5.27 -12.58
N ILE A 238 6.76 4.84 -11.32
CA ILE A 238 6.44 5.68 -10.13
C ILE A 238 7.72 6.06 -9.34
N GLU A 239 8.91 5.81 -9.90
CA GLU A 239 10.17 6.10 -9.21
C GLU A 239 10.64 7.56 -9.26
N ARG A 240 9.90 8.51 -9.86
CA ARG A 240 10.41 9.90 -9.94
C ARG A 240 9.58 11.08 -9.51
N TYR A 241 8.27 11.05 -9.28
CA TYR A 241 7.57 12.33 -9.15
C TYR A 241 6.61 12.43 -7.97
N CYS A 242 6.84 13.49 -7.18
CA CYS A 242 6.33 13.89 -5.86
C CYS A 242 6.99 13.33 -4.57
N ILE A 243 8.09 12.58 -4.66
CA ILE A 243 8.96 12.31 -3.51
C ILE A 243 10.29 13.03 -3.73
N ARG A 244 10.45 14.21 -3.13
CA ARG A 244 11.73 14.95 -3.10
C ARG A 244 12.75 13.99 -2.47
N ARG A 245 13.82 13.66 -3.21
CA ARG A 245 15.00 12.93 -2.72
C ARG A 245 15.42 13.55 -1.39
N PHE A 246 15.56 12.73 -0.34
CA PHE A 246 16.46 13.07 0.76
C PHE A 246 17.87 13.04 0.18
N ARG A 247 18.33 14.20 -0.29
CA ARG A 247 19.75 14.53 -0.37
C ARG A 247 19.96 15.48 0.79
N GLU A 248 20.85 15.12 1.70
CA GLU A 248 21.22 15.90 2.87
C GLU A 248 21.59 17.34 2.44
N GLU A 249 20.77 18.32 2.81
CA GLU A 249 21.11 19.74 2.78
C GLU A 249 20.53 20.42 4.03
N PRO A 250 21.20 21.46 4.57
CA PRO A 250 21.13 21.90 5.97
C PRO A 250 19.80 22.60 6.33
N PRO A 251 19.51 22.82 7.63
CA PRO A 251 18.20 23.30 8.07
C PRO A 251 17.98 24.75 7.61
N ILE A 252 16.94 24.96 6.80
CA ILE A 252 16.42 26.31 6.55
C ILE A 252 15.59 26.70 7.77
N GLN A 253 16.17 27.55 8.62
CA GLN A 253 15.46 28.33 9.61
C GLN A 253 14.41 29.23 8.93
N HIS A 254 13.23 29.29 9.55
CA HIS A 254 12.18 30.30 9.37
C HIS A 254 11.51 30.40 7.99
N CYS A 255 10.25 29.95 7.95
CA CYS A 255 9.19 30.70 7.26
C CYS A 255 7.86 30.40 7.96
N GLN A 256 7.53 31.24 8.94
CA GLN A 256 6.15 31.51 9.29
C GLN A 256 5.53 32.20 8.07
N ASP A 257 4.40 31.68 7.57
CA ASP A 257 3.18 32.47 7.44
C ASP A 257 2.03 31.64 6.86
N GLN A 258 0.92 31.72 7.58
CA GLN A 258 -0.40 31.23 7.23
C GLN A 258 -1.00 32.06 6.10
N GLN A 259 -1.82 31.43 5.26
CA GLN A 259 -3.08 31.93 4.66
C GLN A 259 -3.55 30.84 3.69
N VAL A 260 -4.44 29.92 4.04
CA VAL A 260 -5.90 30.11 4.23
C VAL A 260 -6.45 31.16 3.27
N VAL A 261 -6.99 30.70 2.15
CA VAL A 261 -7.93 31.49 1.34
C VAL A 261 -9.23 30.70 1.28
N GLU A 262 -10.05 30.91 2.31
CA GLU A 262 -11.51 30.81 2.22
C GLU A 262 -12.05 32.14 1.67
N GLY A 263 -13.16 32.06 0.93
CA GLY A 263 -13.54 33.02 -0.09
C GLY A 263 -14.14 34.35 0.38
N LEU A 264 -14.32 35.23 -0.60
CA LEU A 264 -15.20 36.40 -0.53
C LEU A 264 -15.89 36.58 -1.89
N TRP A 265 -17.16 36.22 -1.94
CA TRP A 265 -18.16 36.88 -2.77
C TRP A 265 -18.63 38.12 -1.99
N SER A 266 -18.63 39.30 -2.63
CA SER A 266 -19.70 40.32 -2.53
C SER A 266 -19.20 41.69 -3.00
N GLN A 267 -19.95 42.27 -3.96
CA GLN A 267 -20.12 43.70 -4.26
C GLN A 267 -18.92 44.46 -4.85
N SER A 268 -19.04 45.36 -5.83
CA SER A 268 -20.15 45.91 -6.61
C SER A 268 -19.59 46.98 -7.57
N HIS A 269 -20.29 47.21 -8.68
CA HIS A 269 -20.25 48.39 -9.58
C HIS A 269 -19.04 48.51 -10.53
N GLY A 270 -19.19 48.85 -11.82
CA GLY A 270 -20.29 49.50 -12.53
C GLY A 270 -19.90 50.94 -12.90
N GLN A 271 -19.89 51.23 -14.21
CA GLN A 271 -19.66 52.55 -14.85
C GLN A 271 -18.22 53.07 -14.72
N GLU A 272 -17.56 53.61 -15.75
CA GLU A 272 -17.99 54.32 -16.96
C GLU A 272 -16.96 54.09 -18.08
#